data_AF-A0A3M1MWD4-F1
#
_entry.id   AF-A0A3M1MWD4-F1
#
_cell.length_a   1.000
_cell.length_b   1.000
_cell.length_c   1.000
_cell.angle_alpha   90.00
_cell.angle_beta   90.00
_cell.angle_gamma   90.00
#
_symmetry.space_group_name_H-M   'P 1'
#
loop_
_entity.id
_entity.type
_entity.pdbx_description
1 polymer ?
#
loop_
_entity_poly.entity_id
_entity_poly.type
_entity_poly.pdbx_seq_one_letter_code
_entity_poly.pdbx_strand_id
1 'polypeptide(L)'
;MLRILWLPIFLFFFLLSACAPVQKARTPSLSGRTMYAGKPASGVSVLAWPANSAGLVGEAPFRSTPSAADGRFALDLPPGRYFLMARGDGLFAWYGRNPVSIGTEPVAGLNIGLVPEKPESGVPEPFIDAGIQAVLVADGKPVEGATLYVYVDTTTQLKGMGYVMVGPSDADGVVEATLPGGTYYLLARKRLDGAQVGPLHSGDFIGYLPANPVRLADGEVRQVVVPMLEVPDKSAEQTADTRGIARLSGTVRDAAGRPAAGVRVVLYRDAGMLNRPDLVSEPTGADGRWQLHPTETGIWYLAARNTLGGAPAPGDLYGTWNGRDNHAVQVRAGDDLGGLDIVVEEMW
;
A
#
# COMPACT_ATOMS: atom_id res chain seq x y z
N MET A 1 25.94 77.97 -35.49
CA MET A 1 25.65 76.87 -36.42
C MET A 1 25.89 75.55 -35.71
N LEU A 2 24.92 74.65 -35.82
CA LEU A 2 24.79 73.37 -35.13
C LEU A 2 25.96 72.41 -35.41
N ARG A 3 26.45 71.66 -34.40
CA ARG A 3 26.87 70.26 -34.56
C ARG A 3 27.02 69.52 -33.22
N ILE A 4 26.25 68.44 -33.14
CA ILE A 4 26.23 67.37 -32.12
C ILE A 4 27.44 66.45 -32.34
N LEU A 5 27.97 65.86 -31.25
CA LEU A 5 28.56 64.50 -31.08
C LEU A 5 29.60 64.57 -29.93
N TRP A 6 29.89 63.59 -29.08
CA TRP A 6 29.28 62.34 -28.62
C TRP A 6 30.08 61.96 -27.33
N LEU A 7 29.42 61.27 -26.40
CA LEU A 7 30.02 60.71 -25.17
C LEU A 7 31.08 59.62 -25.50
N PRO A 8 31.98 59.30 -24.56
CA PRO A 8 31.75 58.04 -23.84
C PRO A 8 31.96 58.17 -22.33
N ILE A 9 30.94 57.76 -21.58
CA ILE A 9 31.02 57.50 -20.14
C ILE A 9 31.78 56.19 -19.95
N PHE A 10 32.94 56.33 -19.31
CA PHE A 10 33.75 55.24 -18.80
C PHE A 10 33.15 54.77 -17.46
N LEU A 11 33.07 53.44 -17.31
CA LEU A 11 33.30 52.72 -16.06
C LEU A 11 32.35 52.98 -14.86
N PHE A 12 31.31 52.15 -14.71
CA PHE A 12 30.87 51.66 -13.38
C PHE A 12 29.95 50.44 -13.56
N PHE A 13 30.51 49.25 -13.77
CA PHE A 13 29.71 48.03 -13.90
C PHE A 13 30.47 46.80 -13.38
N PHE A 14 30.84 46.79 -12.11
CA PHE A 14 31.22 45.54 -11.44
C PHE A 14 30.91 45.64 -9.95
N LEU A 15 30.30 44.58 -9.41
CA LEU A 15 29.94 44.33 -7.99
C LEU A 15 28.49 44.60 -7.59
N LEU A 16 27.55 43.96 -8.29
CA LEU A 16 26.33 43.44 -7.65
C LEU A 16 26.44 41.92 -7.64
N SER A 17 27.22 41.40 -6.69
CA SER A 17 27.19 39.97 -6.34
C SER A 17 25.82 39.69 -5.73
N ALA A 18 24.94 39.12 -6.53
CA ALA A 18 23.64 38.66 -6.11
C ALA A 18 23.81 37.57 -5.04
N CYS A 19 23.48 37.90 -3.78
CA CYS A 19 23.07 36.90 -2.82
C CYS A 19 21.77 36.28 -3.34
N ALA A 20 21.88 35.22 -4.13
CA ALA A 20 20.75 34.34 -4.38
C ALA A 20 20.37 33.70 -3.03
N PRO A 21 19.11 33.81 -2.56
CA PRO A 21 18.70 33.09 -1.37
C PRO A 21 18.88 31.59 -1.64
N VAL A 22 19.69 30.93 -0.81
CA VAL A 22 19.79 29.47 -0.80
C VAL A 22 18.40 28.94 -0.52
N GLN A 23 17.71 28.47 -1.56
CA GLN A 23 16.44 27.79 -1.43
C GLN A 23 16.70 26.56 -0.56
N LYS A 24 16.21 26.59 0.69
CA LYS A 24 16.32 25.46 1.60
C LYS A 24 15.65 24.28 0.91
N ALA A 25 16.42 23.22 0.63
CA ALA A 25 15.92 22.04 -0.06
C ALA A 25 14.68 21.53 0.70
N ARG A 26 13.53 21.52 0.02
CA ARG A 26 12.29 21.00 0.58
C ARG A 26 12.48 19.51 0.82
N THR A 27 12.25 19.05 2.05
CA THR A 27 12.24 17.61 2.35
C THR A 27 11.10 16.98 1.55
N PRO A 28 11.38 15.97 0.70
CA PRO A 28 10.35 15.35 -0.11
C PRO A 28 9.35 14.63 0.79
N SER A 29 8.07 14.63 0.44
CA SER A 29 7.05 13.94 1.26
C SER A 29 7.23 12.41 1.29
N LEU A 30 7.93 11.85 0.31
CA LEU A 30 8.22 10.42 0.19
C LEU A 30 9.66 10.23 -0.29
N SER A 31 10.43 9.38 0.38
CA SER A 31 11.78 9.03 -0.05
C SER A 31 12.18 7.61 0.35
N GLY A 32 13.16 7.05 -0.37
CA GLY A 32 13.61 5.69 -0.13
C GLY A 32 14.67 5.23 -1.11
N ARG A 33 14.81 3.90 -1.23
CA ARG A 33 15.66 3.22 -2.20
C ARG A 33 14.90 2.17 -2.99
N THR A 34 15.23 2.05 -4.26
CA THR A 34 14.85 0.94 -5.12
C THR A 34 15.94 -0.13 -5.06
N MET A 35 15.56 -1.39 -4.83
CA MET A 35 16.48 -2.50 -4.61
C MET A 35 16.12 -3.68 -5.52
N TYR A 36 17.10 -4.30 -6.15
CA TYR A 36 16.94 -5.53 -6.93
C TYR A 36 17.99 -6.55 -6.49
N ALA A 37 17.55 -7.78 -6.18
CA ALA A 37 18.43 -8.86 -5.70
C ALA A 37 19.39 -8.41 -4.58
N GLY A 38 18.87 -7.66 -3.60
CA GLY A 38 19.63 -7.16 -2.45
C GLY A 38 20.58 -5.99 -2.74
N LYS A 39 20.62 -5.45 -3.97
CA LYS A 39 21.50 -4.34 -4.37
C LYS A 39 20.69 -3.12 -4.79
N PRO A 40 21.22 -1.89 -4.62
CA PRO A 40 20.56 -0.70 -5.14
C PRO A 40 20.39 -0.76 -6.66
N ALA A 41 19.22 -0.34 -7.14
CA ALA A 41 18.89 -0.28 -8.56
C ALA A 41 18.68 1.17 -9.00
N SER A 42 19.49 1.65 -9.93
CA SER A 42 19.36 2.98 -10.56
C SER A 42 18.39 2.97 -11.75
N GLY A 43 18.03 4.14 -12.28
CA GLY A 43 17.25 4.23 -13.52
C GLY A 43 15.74 3.92 -13.34
N VAL A 44 15.30 3.66 -12.12
CA VAL A 44 13.93 3.26 -11.82
C VAL A 44 13.11 4.46 -11.36
N SER A 45 11.96 4.70 -12.00
CA SER A 45 11.01 5.72 -11.55
C SER A 45 10.00 5.15 -10.59
N VAL A 46 9.75 5.82 -9.47
CA VAL A 46 8.65 5.53 -8.55
C VAL A 46 7.41 6.31 -9.01
N LEU A 47 6.29 5.62 -9.09
CA LEU A 47 5.03 6.06 -9.66
C LEU A 47 3.96 6.00 -8.58
N ALA A 48 3.11 7.02 -8.51
CA ALA A 48 2.02 7.04 -7.53
C ALA A 48 0.67 7.42 -8.14
N TRP A 49 -0.36 6.66 -7.77
CA TRP A 49 -1.77 6.92 -8.07
C TRP A 49 -2.55 7.10 -6.77
N PRO A 50 -3.49 8.05 -6.68
CA PRO A 50 -4.44 8.11 -5.57
C PRO A 50 -5.15 6.77 -5.36
N ALA A 51 -5.35 6.35 -4.11
CA ALA A 51 -5.90 5.03 -3.77
C ALA A 51 -7.39 4.85 -4.15
N ASN A 52 -8.06 5.93 -4.56
CA ASN A 52 -9.41 5.94 -5.11
C ASN A 52 -9.44 5.97 -6.65
N SER A 53 -8.29 5.82 -7.32
CA SER A 53 -8.25 5.72 -8.78
C SER A 53 -9.05 4.50 -9.24
N ALA A 54 -9.82 4.64 -10.33
CA ALA A 54 -10.57 3.51 -10.90
C ALA A 54 -9.65 2.49 -11.60
N GLY A 55 -8.47 2.92 -12.05
CA GLY A 55 -7.43 2.07 -12.64
C GLY A 55 -6.03 2.65 -12.47
N LEU A 56 -5.04 1.80 -12.72
CA LEU A 56 -3.60 2.11 -12.57
C LEU A 56 -2.88 2.07 -13.93
N VAL A 57 -3.55 2.60 -14.95
CA VAL A 57 -3.12 2.56 -16.35
C VAL A 57 -2.70 3.94 -16.85
N GLY A 58 -1.84 3.94 -17.87
CA GLY A 58 -1.38 5.16 -18.51
C GLY A 58 -0.30 5.90 -17.69
N GLU A 59 -0.24 7.21 -17.86
CA GLU A 59 0.71 8.06 -17.15
C GLU A 59 0.30 8.22 -15.68
N ALA A 60 1.25 7.95 -14.77
CA ALA A 60 1.04 8.14 -13.34
C ALA A 60 0.86 9.63 -13.02
N PRO A 61 -0.15 10.03 -12.22
CA PRO A 61 -0.32 11.41 -11.78
C PRO A 61 0.90 11.99 -11.07
N PHE A 62 1.68 11.12 -10.41
CA PHE A 62 2.93 11.50 -9.76
C PHE A 62 4.03 10.51 -10.14
N ARG A 63 5.23 11.05 -10.43
CA ARG A 63 6.40 10.29 -10.87
C ARG A 63 7.66 10.91 -10.31
N SER A 64 8.55 10.10 -9.75
CA SER A 64 9.89 10.54 -9.35
C SER A 64 10.80 10.69 -10.55
N THR A 65 11.90 11.44 -10.41
CA THR A 65 13.05 11.23 -11.28
C THR A 65 13.53 9.77 -11.17
N PRO A 66 14.18 9.22 -12.21
CA PRO A 66 14.83 7.92 -12.11
C PRO A 66 15.78 7.86 -10.90
N SER A 67 15.80 6.72 -10.22
CA SER A 67 16.63 6.50 -9.04
C SER A 67 18.12 6.67 -9.36
N ALA A 68 18.85 7.21 -8.38
CA ALA A 68 20.29 7.41 -8.50
C ALA A 68 21.08 6.10 -8.50
N ALA A 69 22.39 6.17 -8.72
CA ALA A 69 23.30 5.02 -8.71
C ALA A 69 23.24 4.20 -7.41
N ASP A 70 22.93 4.83 -6.28
CA ASP A 70 22.75 4.19 -4.97
C ASP A 70 21.28 3.83 -4.67
N GLY A 71 20.44 3.80 -5.71
CA GLY A 71 19.03 3.44 -5.67
C GLY A 71 18.12 4.49 -5.05
N ARG A 72 18.63 5.65 -4.60
CA ARG A 72 17.79 6.66 -3.95
C ARG A 72 16.76 7.26 -4.89
N PHE A 73 15.55 7.43 -4.37
CA PHE A 73 14.49 8.19 -5.01
C PHE A 73 13.83 9.15 -4.01
N ALA A 74 13.19 10.18 -4.56
CA ALA A 74 12.38 11.14 -3.82
C ALA A 74 11.14 11.48 -4.66
N LEU A 75 10.00 11.67 -4.00
CA LEU A 75 8.74 12.03 -4.63
C LEU A 75 7.94 12.97 -3.71
N ASP A 76 7.47 14.07 -4.28
CA ASP A 76 6.54 14.97 -3.60
C ASP A 76 5.09 14.60 -3.94
N LEU A 77 4.32 14.36 -2.89
CA LEU A 77 2.93 13.96 -2.90
C LEU A 77 2.15 14.87 -1.94
N PRO A 78 0.96 15.34 -2.33
CA PRO A 78 0.00 15.89 -1.38
C PRO A 78 -0.36 14.87 -0.28
N PRO A 79 -0.89 15.32 0.88
CA PRO A 79 -1.48 14.41 1.86
C PRO A 79 -2.59 13.57 1.23
N GLY A 80 -2.60 12.28 1.53
CA GLY A 80 -3.54 11.34 0.94
C GLY A 80 -3.04 9.90 0.97
N ARG A 81 -3.76 9.01 0.28
CA ARG A 81 -3.41 7.59 0.17
C ARG A 81 -3.07 7.26 -1.28
N TYR A 82 -1.99 6.52 -1.49
CA TYR A 82 -1.43 6.28 -2.82
C TYR A 82 -1.05 4.81 -3.03
N PHE A 83 -1.33 4.27 -4.22
CA PHE A 83 -0.65 3.08 -4.72
C PHE A 83 0.71 3.48 -5.26
N LEU A 84 1.76 2.83 -4.76
CA LEU A 84 3.13 2.98 -5.24
C LEU A 84 3.53 1.82 -6.14
N MET A 85 4.02 2.15 -7.32
CA MET A 85 4.71 1.22 -8.20
C MET A 85 6.09 1.76 -8.53
N ALA A 86 6.98 0.91 -9.01
CA ALA A 86 8.25 1.35 -9.56
C ALA A 86 8.52 0.64 -10.89
N ARG A 87 9.11 1.34 -11.85
CA ARG A 87 9.41 0.77 -13.18
C ARG A 87 10.61 1.47 -13.83
N GLY A 88 11.48 0.69 -14.47
CA GLY A 88 12.66 1.16 -15.19
C GLY A 88 13.65 0.02 -15.42
N ASP A 89 14.45 0.10 -16.48
CA ASP A 89 15.51 -0.87 -16.79
C ASP A 89 15.05 -2.36 -16.80
N GLY A 90 13.83 -2.61 -17.28
CA GLY A 90 13.24 -3.96 -17.33
C GLY A 90 12.82 -4.51 -15.96
N LEU A 91 12.82 -3.67 -14.92
CA LEU A 91 12.40 -3.98 -13.57
C LEU A 91 11.05 -3.34 -13.26
N PHE A 92 10.31 -3.99 -12.37
CA PHE A 92 9.00 -3.59 -11.89
C PHE A 92 8.90 -3.77 -10.37
N ALA A 93 8.08 -2.98 -9.70
CA ALA A 93 7.57 -3.30 -8.38
C ALA A 93 6.14 -2.83 -8.20
N TRP A 94 5.39 -3.66 -7.47
CA TRP A 94 4.25 -3.25 -6.68
C TRP A 94 4.70 -3.20 -5.23
N TYR A 95 4.60 -2.04 -4.59
CA TYR A 95 5.04 -1.93 -3.21
C TYR A 95 4.14 -2.78 -2.31
N GLY A 96 4.72 -3.78 -1.62
CA GLY A 96 3.98 -4.82 -0.91
C GLY A 96 3.07 -4.31 0.22
N ARG A 97 3.31 -3.08 0.71
CA ARG A 97 2.51 -2.41 1.75
C ARG A 97 1.54 -1.36 1.18
N ASN A 98 1.20 -1.47 -0.10
CA ASN A 98 0.22 -0.61 -0.73
C ASN A 98 -1.19 -0.71 -0.10
N PRO A 99 -1.96 0.39 -0.08
CA PRO A 99 -1.53 1.75 -0.39
C PRO A 99 -0.73 2.39 0.75
N VAL A 100 0.15 3.33 0.41
CA VAL A 100 0.92 4.15 1.36
C VAL A 100 0.15 5.42 1.69
N SER A 101 0.15 5.82 2.95
CA SER A 101 -0.46 7.08 3.38
C SER A 101 0.60 8.16 3.56
N ILE A 102 0.32 9.34 3.02
CA ILE A 102 1.13 10.56 3.13
C ILE A 102 0.38 11.53 4.04
N GLY A 103 1.01 11.91 5.14
CA GLY A 103 0.45 12.82 6.15
C GLY A 103 1.13 14.18 6.14
N THR A 104 1.32 14.74 7.33
CA THR A 104 2.07 15.99 7.53
C THR A 104 3.57 15.76 7.69
N GLU A 105 3.98 14.56 8.09
CA GLU A 105 5.38 14.17 8.16
C GLU A 105 5.82 13.44 6.89
N PRO A 106 7.06 13.67 6.40
CA PRO A 106 7.62 12.94 5.27
C PRO A 106 7.76 11.46 5.56
N VAL A 107 7.35 10.59 4.63
CA VAL A 107 7.63 9.16 4.72
C VAL A 107 9.01 8.85 4.13
N ALA A 108 9.98 8.53 4.99
CA ALA A 108 11.36 8.28 4.60
C ALA A 108 11.76 6.80 4.76
N GLY A 109 12.92 6.46 4.19
CA GLY A 109 13.52 5.13 4.38
C GLY A 109 12.74 3.98 3.74
N LEU A 110 11.89 4.26 2.74
CA LEU A 110 11.22 3.19 2.01
C LEU A 110 12.23 2.29 1.31
N ASN A 111 12.01 0.99 1.39
CA ASN A 111 12.72 0.03 0.58
C ASN A 111 11.75 -0.62 -0.41
N ILE A 112 11.92 -0.31 -1.71
CA ILE A 112 11.09 -0.86 -2.78
C ILE A 112 11.87 -1.98 -3.46
N GLY A 113 11.53 -3.22 -3.11
CA GLY A 113 12.06 -4.41 -3.77
C GLY A 113 11.47 -4.58 -5.17
N LEU A 114 12.34 -4.70 -6.16
CA LEU A 114 12.03 -4.86 -7.57
C LEU A 114 12.10 -6.33 -7.98
N VAL A 115 11.34 -6.66 -9.00
CA VAL A 115 11.32 -7.93 -9.72
C VAL A 115 11.52 -7.68 -11.21
N PRO A 116 11.94 -8.69 -12.00
CA PRO A 116 11.92 -8.56 -13.45
C PRO A 116 10.50 -8.27 -13.94
N GLU A 117 10.35 -7.32 -14.86
CA GLU A 117 9.05 -7.00 -15.46
C GLU A 117 8.51 -8.15 -16.33
N LYS A 118 9.42 -8.92 -16.92
CA LYS A 118 9.12 -10.10 -17.74
C LYS A 118 9.97 -11.26 -17.21
N PRO A 119 9.57 -11.89 -16.09
CA PRO A 119 10.29 -13.04 -15.58
C PRO A 119 10.17 -14.21 -16.56
N GLU A 120 11.26 -14.96 -16.70
CA GLU A 120 11.26 -16.20 -17.47
C GLU A 120 10.69 -17.33 -16.60
N SER A 121 9.73 -18.08 -17.13
CA SER A 121 9.28 -19.34 -16.56
C SER A 121 8.68 -20.20 -17.67
N GLY A 122 8.87 -21.52 -17.58
CA GLY A 122 8.05 -22.45 -18.34
C GLY A 122 6.59 -22.28 -17.91
N VAL A 123 5.70 -22.12 -18.86
CA VAL A 123 4.26 -22.18 -18.60
C VAL A 123 3.77 -23.51 -19.18
N PRO A 124 3.22 -24.43 -18.36
CA PRO A 124 2.70 -25.70 -18.86
C PRO A 124 1.45 -25.48 -19.72
N GLU A 125 1.02 -26.51 -20.44
CA GLU A 125 -0.27 -26.45 -21.15
C GLU A 125 -1.42 -26.20 -20.17
N PRO A 126 -2.39 -25.32 -20.51
CA PRO A 126 -3.52 -25.04 -19.64
C PRO A 126 -4.53 -26.17 -19.61
N PHE A 127 -5.16 -26.40 -18.45
CA PHE A 127 -6.29 -27.32 -18.30
C PHE A 127 -7.65 -26.63 -18.48
N ILE A 128 -7.67 -25.31 -18.55
CA ILE A 128 -8.86 -24.49 -18.81
C ILE A 128 -8.99 -24.16 -20.30
N ASP A 129 -10.23 -24.03 -20.77
CA ASP A 129 -10.53 -23.64 -22.16
C ASP A 129 -10.70 -22.12 -22.34
N ALA A 130 -10.86 -21.37 -21.25
CA ALA A 130 -10.95 -19.91 -21.24
C ALA A 130 -10.56 -19.34 -19.88
N GLY A 131 -9.82 -18.23 -19.86
CA GLY A 131 -9.46 -17.49 -18.65
C GLY A 131 -7.97 -17.20 -18.55
N ILE A 132 -7.40 -17.41 -17.36
CA ILE A 132 -6.00 -17.10 -17.06
C ILE A 132 -5.34 -18.31 -16.42
N GLN A 133 -4.18 -18.69 -16.95
CA GLN A 133 -3.22 -19.54 -16.26
C GLN A 133 -2.05 -18.68 -15.82
N ALA A 134 -1.75 -18.67 -14.52
CA ALA A 134 -0.65 -17.93 -13.96
C ALA A 134 0.38 -18.87 -13.34
N VAL A 135 1.66 -18.64 -13.65
CA VAL A 135 2.79 -19.24 -12.93
C VAL A 135 3.33 -18.22 -11.95
N LEU A 136 3.27 -18.55 -10.67
CA LEU A 136 3.68 -17.69 -9.57
C LEU A 136 5.15 -17.97 -9.24
N VAL A 137 6.01 -16.96 -9.35
CA VAL A 137 7.47 -17.14 -9.20
C VAL A 137 8.07 -16.14 -8.22
N ALA A 138 9.00 -16.58 -7.39
CA ALA A 138 9.83 -15.74 -6.53
C ALA A 138 11.30 -16.12 -6.74
N ASP A 139 12.16 -15.13 -7.00
CA ASP A 139 13.58 -15.35 -7.29
C ASP A 139 13.85 -16.42 -8.36
N GLY A 140 13.00 -16.44 -9.40
CA GLY A 140 13.10 -17.40 -10.51
C GLY A 140 12.64 -18.82 -10.19
N LYS A 141 12.06 -19.06 -9.01
CA LYS A 141 11.54 -20.37 -8.59
C LYS A 141 10.02 -20.35 -8.46
N PRO A 142 9.33 -21.45 -8.80
CA PRO A 142 7.92 -21.61 -8.52
C PRO A 142 7.55 -21.38 -7.05
N VAL A 143 6.39 -20.78 -6.81
CA VAL A 143 5.83 -20.56 -5.48
C VAL A 143 4.61 -21.44 -5.29
N GLU A 144 4.78 -22.56 -4.59
CA GLU A 144 3.68 -23.42 -4.14
C GLU A 144 2.89 -22.78 -3.00
N GLY A 145 1.58 -23.06 -2.90
CA GLY A 145 0.75 -22.64 -1.76
C GLY A 145 0.25 -21.19 -1.81
N ALA A 146 0.39 -20.51 -2.94
CA ALA A 146 -0.06 -19.13 -3.13
C ALA A 146 -1.46 -19.07 -3.76
N THR A 147 -2.20 -17.99 -3.51
CA THR A 147 -3.53 -17.75 -4.07
C THR A 147 -3.49 -16.59 -5.03
N LEU A 148 -4.07 -16.77 -6.23
CA LEU A 148 -4.31 -15.70 -7.19
C LEU A 148 -5.67 -15.06 -6.93
N TYR A 149 -5.66 -13.73 -6.83
CA TYR A 149 -6.82 -12.88 -6.69
C TYR A 149 -7.02 -12.11 -7.99
N VAL A 150 -8.25 -12.16 -8.49
CA VAL A 150 -8.68 -11.48 -9.72
C VAL A 150 -9.64 -10.35 -9.32
N TYR A 151 -9.38 -9.13 -9.78
CA TYR A 151 -10.25 -7.97 -9.57
C TYR A 151 -10.69 -7.38 -10.90
N VAL A 152 -11.90 -6.83 -10.96
CA VAL A 152 -12.42 -6.14 -12.17
C VAL A 152 -12.02 -4.67 -12.22
N ASP A 153 -11.64 -4.10 -11.08
CA ASP A 153 -11.17 -2.72 -10.94
C ASP A 153 -10.27 -2.57 -9.70
N THR A 154 -9.80 -1.35 -9.44
CA THR A 154 -8.94 -1.03 -8.30
C THR A 154 -9.65 -0.27 -7.18
N THR A 155 -10.96 -0.04 -7.29
CA THR A 155 -11.76 0.72 -6.31
C THR A 155 -11.83 0.04 -4.95
N THR A 156 -11.80 -1.30 -4.94
CA THR A 156 -11.71 -2.11 -3.72
C THR A 156 -10.31 -2.10 -3.09
N GLN A 157 -9.37 -1.37 -3.69
CA GLN A 157 -7.96 -1.30 -3.37
C GLN A 157 -7.20 -2.62 -3.56
N LEU A 158 -7.71 -3.49 -4.44
CA LEU A 158 -7.18 -4.84 -4.66
C LEU A 158 -7.10 -5.63 -3.35
N LYS A 159 -8.09 -5.46 -2.46
CA LYS A 159 -8.15 -6.07 -1.13
C LYS A 159 -9.41 -6.91 -0.99
N GLY A 160 -9.37 -7.86 -0.05
CA GLY A 160 -10.45 -8.82 0.14
C GLY A 160 -10.47 -9.84 -1.01
N MET A 161 -11.61 -10.51 -1.19
CA MET A 161 -11.71 -11.66 -2.07
C MET A 161 -11.57 -11.30 -3.56
N GLY A 162 -11.94 -10.08 -3.96
CA GLY A 162 -12.00 -9.73 -5.37
C GLY A 162 -13.16 -10.43 -6.08
N TYR A 163 -13.08 -10.51 -7.41
CA TYR A 163 -14.05 -11.17 -8.27
C TYR A 163 -13.90 -12.70 -8.21
N VAL A 164 -12.66 -13.19 -8.26
CA VAL A 164 -12.31 -14.62 -8.17
C VAL A 164 -11.05 -14.79 -7.32
N MET A 165 -11.03 -15.87 -6.53
CA MET A 165 -9.84 -16.38 -5.86
C MET A 165 -9.61 -17.83 -6.27
N VAL A 166 -8.40 -18.14 -6.74
CA VAL A 166 -8.00 -19.50 -7.10
C VAL A 166 -6.66 -19.87 -6.49
N GLY A 167 -6.53 -21.13 -6.13
CA GLY A 167 -5.36 -21.70 -5.49
C GLY A 167 -5.76 -22.75 -4.43
N PRO A 168 -4.80 -23.24 -3.63
CA PRO A 168 -3.38 -22.88 -3.68
C PRO A 168 -2.71 -23.28 -5.00
N SER A 169 -1.65 -22.57 -5.39
CA SER A 169 -0.75 -22.99 -6.46
C SER A 169 -0.10 -24.32 -6.12
N ASP A 170 0.14 -25.12 -7.16
CA ASP A 170 0.83 -26.41 -7.05
C ASP A 170 2.36 -26.26 -6.91
N ALA A 171 3.08 -27.38 -6.92
CA ALA A 171 4.54 -27.43 -6.80
C ALA A 171 5.27 -26.70 -7.95
N ASP A 172 4.62 -26.56 -9.10
CA ASP A 172 5.11 -25.81 -10.26
C ASP A 172 4.65 -24.33 -10.23
N GLY A 173 3.99 -23.91 -9.14
CA GLY A 173 3.54 -22.54 -8.93
C GLY A 173 2.33 -22.16 -9.78
N VAL A 174 1.64 -23.14 -10.38
CA VAL A 174 0.57 -22.92 -11.34
C VAL A 174 -0.77 -22.71 -10.63
N VAL A 175 -1.54 -21.74 -11.11
CA VAL A 175 -2.96 -21.54 -10.76
C VAL A 175 -3.75 -21.16 -12.00
N GLU A 176 -4.99 -21.64 -12.08
CA GLU A 176 -5.88 -21.40 -13.21
C GLU A 176 -7.19 -20.79 -12.75
N ALA A 177 -7.60 -19.70 -13.39
CA ALA A 177 -8.87 -19.03 -13.17
C ALA A 177 -9.69 -19.05 -14.47
N THR A 178 -10.79 -19.79 -14.46
CA THR A 178 -11.78 -19.71 -15.55
C THR A 178 -12.49 -18.36 -15.50
N LEU A 179 -12.34 -17.56 -16.55
CA LEU A 179 -12.87 -16.20 -16.62
C LEU A 179 -13.49 -15.96 -18.01
N PRO A 180 -14.62 -15.24 -18.10
CA PRO A 180 -15.14 -14.77 -19.38
C PRO A 180 -14.25 -13.65 -19.96
N GLY A 181 -14.55 -13.22 -21.19
CA GLY A 181 -13.92 -12.03 -21.76
C GLY A 181 -14.14 -10.81 -20.88
N GLY A 182 -13.10 -10.00 -20.72
CA GLY A 182 -13.13 -8.91 -19.73
C GLY A 182 -11.78 -8.24 -19.51
N THR A 183 -11.76 -7.30 -18.58
CA THR A 183 -10.54 -6.62 -18.12
C THR A 183 -10.34 -6.91 -16.64
N TYR A 184 -9.17 -7.42 -16.28
CA TYR A 184 -8.88 -7.93 -14.95
C TYR A 184 -7.53 -7.42 -14.41
N TYR A 185 -7.46 -7.23 -13.10
CA TYR A 185 -6.23 -7.00 -12.35
C TYR A 185 -5.89 -8.25 -11.56
N LEU A 186 -4.64 -8.71 -11.70
CA LEU A 186 -4.14 -9.91 -11.08
C LEU A 186 -3.16 -9.62 -9.96
N LEU A 187 -3.43 -10.21 -8.80
CA LEU A 187 -2.58 -10.10 -7.62
C LEU A 187 -2.48 -11.47 -6.94
N ALA A 188 -1.28 -11.97 -6.72
CA ALA A 188 -1.03 -13.20 -5.98
C ALA A 188 -0.59 -12.89 -4.54
N ARG A 189 -0.98 -13.75 -3.59
CA ARG A 189 -0.51 -13.69 -2.20
C ARG A 189 -0.19 -15.08 -1.67
N LYS A 190 0.85 -15.20 -0.87
CA LYS A 190 1.11 -16.38 -0.04
C LYS A 190 1.26 -15.93 1.40
N ARG A 191 0.44 -16.47 2.29
CA ARG A 191 0.57 -16.26 3.73
C ARG A 191 1.20 -17.48 4.37
N LEU A 192 2.26 -17.28 5.12
CA LEU A 192 2.98 -18.39 5.78
C LEU A 192 2.20 -18.94 6.99
N ASP A 193 1.35 -18.13 7.60
CA ASP A 193 0.48 -18.53 8.72
C ASP A 193 -0.77 -19.32 8.29
N GLY A 194 -0.98 -19.50 6.98
CA GLY A 194 -2.14 -20.19 6.42
C GLY A 194 -3.45 -19.39 6.46
N ALA A 195 -3.44 -18.15 6.95
CA ALA A 195 -4.62 -17.31 7.03
C ALA A 195 -5.16 -16.99 5.62
N GLN A 196 -6.49 -17.07 5.47
CA GLN A 196 -7.16 -16.74 4.20
C GLN A 196 -7.42 -15.22 4.06
N VAL A 197 -7.48 -14.53 5.20
CA VAL A 197 -7.88 -13.12 5.32
C VAL A 197 -6.91 -12.37 6.23
N GLY A 198 -6.91 -11.05 6.12
CA GLY A 198 -6.03 -10.18 6.90
C GLY A 198 -4.85 -9.61 6.10
N PRO A 199 -4.07 -8.70 6.71
CA PRO A 199 -2.90 -8.11 6.07
C PRO A 199 -1.82 -9.17 5.81
N LEU A 200 -0.86 -8.84 4.93
CA LEU A 200 0.36 -9.63 4.80
C LEU A 200 1.37 -9.17 5.87
N HIS A 201 2.08 -10.14 6.43
CA HIS A 201 3.13 -9.96 7.40
C HIS A 201 4.50 -10.05 6.74
N SER A 202 5.54 -9.72 7.51
CA SER A 202 6.91 -9.97 7.05
C SER A 202 7.10 -11.46 6.79
N GLY A 203 7.80 -11.81 5.71
CA GLY A 203 7.98 -13.20 5.27
C GLY A 203 6.86 -13.76 4.38
N ASP A 204 5.69 -13.13 4.34
CA ASP A 204 4.65 -13.47 3.36
C ASP A 204 5.09 -13.06 1.95
N PHE A 205 4.42 -13.53 0.91
CA PHE A 205 4.71 -13.13 -0.47
C PHE A 205 3.53 -12.38 -1.11
N ILE A 206 3.86 -11.41 -1.95
CA ILE A 206 2.91 -10.68 -2.80
C ILE A 206 3.45 -10.53 -4.20
N GLY A 207 2.60 -10.75 -5.20
CA GLY A 207 2.91 -10.49 -6.60
C GLY A 207 1.80 -9.70 -7.27
N TYR A 208 2.15 -8.62 -7.96
CA TYR A 208 1.23 -7.91 -8.85
C TYR A 208 1.74 -8.12 -10.26
N LEU A 209 0.87 -8.58 -11.16
CA LEU A 209 1.28 -8.81 -12.54
C LEU A 209 1.69 -7.47 -13.19
N PRO A 210 2.95 -7.31 -13.68
CA PRO A 210 3.41 -6.07 -14.27
C PRO A 210 2.59 -5.61 -15.48
N ALA A 211 2.02 -6.58 -16.21
CA ALA A 211 1.16 -6.36 -17.37
C ALA A 211 -0.30 -6.00 -17.04
N ASN A 212 -0.63 -5.81 -15.75
CA ASN A 212 -1.97 -5.40 -15.37
C ASN A 212 -2.38 -4.05 -15.99
N PRO A 213 -3.68 -3.88 -16.31
CA PRO A 213 -4.70 -4.91 -16.33
C PRO A 213 -4.57 -5.83 -17.56
N VAL A 214 -4.94 -7.10 -17.39
CA VAL A 214 -5.06 -8.06 -18.49
C VAL A 214 -6.42 -7.89 -19.16
N ARG A 215 -6.42 -7.89 -20.49
CA ARG A 215 -7.64 -7.94 -21.30
C ARG A 215 -7.75 -9.32 -21.93
N LEU A 216 -8.88 -9.98 -21.72
CA LEU A 216 -9.22 -11.28 -22.29
C LEU A 216 -10.32 -11.12 -23.33
N ALA A 217 -10.14 -11.76 -24.49
CA ALA A 217 -11.24 -12.04 -25.39
C ALA A 217 -12.06 -13.25 -24.91
N ASP A 218 -13.29 -13.39 -25.41
CA ASP A 218 -14.10 -14.58 -25.11
C ASP A 218 -13.43 -15.85 -25.65
N GLY A 219 -13.34 -16.88 -24.80
CA GLY A 219 -12.69 -18.16 -25.14
C GLY A 219 -11.17 -18.11 -25.19
N GLU A 220 -10.53 -17.00 -24.78
CA GLU A 220 -9.08 -16.89 -24.72
C GLU A 220 -8.54 -17.50 -23.41
N VAL A 221 -7.47 -18.29 -23.50
CA VAL A 221 -6.61 -18.59 -22.34
C VAL A 221 -5.37 -17.72 -22.39
N ARG A 222 -5.21 -16.85 -21.41
CA ARG A 222 -3.98 -16.05 -21.25
C ARG A 222 -3.05 -16.70 -20.24
N GLN A 223 -1.88 -17.09 -20.73
CA GLN A 223 -0.75 -17.52 -19.92
C GLN A 223 0.06 -16.31 -19.44
N VAL A 224 0.32 -16.23 -18.14
CA VAL A 224 1.13 -15.17 -17.52
C VAL A 224 2.09 -15.73 -16.49
N VAL A 225 3.18 -14.99 -16.25
CA VAL A 225 4.08 -15.24 -15.13
C VAL A 225 3.95 -14.07 -14.16
N VAL A 226 3.57 -14.35 -12.92
CA VAL A 226 3.40 -13.34 -11.87
C VAL A 226 4.63 -13.37 -10.96
N PRO A 227 5.53 -12.38 -11.07
CA PRO A 227 6.63 -12.27 -10.14
C PRO A 227 6.11 -11.85 -8.76
N MET A 228 6.58 -12.57 -7.74
CA MET A 228 6.28 -12.35 -6.33
C MET A 228 7.55 -11.89 -5.61
N LEU A 229 7.35 -11.07 -4.58
CA LEU A 229 8.39 -10.64 -3.66
C LEU A 229 7.96 -11.00 -2.25
N GLU A 230 8.93 -11.42 -1.43
CA GLU A 230 8.76 -11.48 0.02
C GLU A 230 8.48 -10.08 0.58
N VAL A 231 7.48 -9.98 1.45
CA VAL A 231 7.14 -8.75 2.15
C VAL A 231 8.24 -8.50 3.18
N PRO A 232 9.00 -7.40 3.07
CA PRO A 232 10.11 -7.13 3.98
C PRO A 232 9.60 -6.72 5.37
N ASP A 233 10.47 -6.85 6.37
CA ASP A 233 10.27 -6.25 7.69
C ASP A 233 9.95 -4.75 7.57
N LYS A 234 9.10 -4.25 8.49
CA LYS A 234 8.94 -2.79 8.63
C LYS A 234 10.27 -2.24 9.15
N SER A 235 10.89 -1.29 8.44
CA SER A 235 12.05 -0.62 9.00
C SER A 235 11.65 0.20 10.24
N ALA A 236 12.60 0.42 11.15
CA ALA A 236 12.36 1.27 12.33
C ALA A 236 11.91 2.70 11.93
N GLU A 237 12.45 3.22 10.82
CA GLU A 237 12.06 4.51 10.23
C GLU A 237 10.62 4.48 9.71
N GLN A 238 10.21 3.43 8.98
CA GLN A 238 8.82 3.25 8.52
C GLN A 238 7.82 3.05 9.67
N THR A 239 8.28 2.52 10.79
CA THR A 239 7.47 2.32 12.00
C THR A 239 7.28 3.63 12.76
N ALA A 240 8.29 4.50 12.77
CA ALA A 240 8.21 5.85 13.34
C ALA A 240 7.33 6.80 12.48
N ASP A 241 7.28 6.58 11.16
CA ASP A 241 6.58 7.40 10.17
C ASP A 241 5.08 7.10 9.99
N THR A 242 4.49 6.23 10.82
CA THR A 242 3.04 6.02 10.79
C THR A 242 2.29 7.18 11.47
N ARG A 243 2.78 8.42 11.40
CA ARG A 243 2.07 9.60 11.90
C ARG A 243 1.16 10.13 10.79
N GLY A 244 -0.03 9.57 10.77
CA GLY A 244 -1.17 10.13 10.06
C GLY A 244 -1.43 11.59 10.47
N ILE A 245 -2.49 12.19 9.92
CA ILE A 245 -2.84 13.57 10.24
C ILE A 245 -3.38 13.74 11.67
N ALA A 246 -3.68 12.64 12.36
CA ALA A 246 -4.18 12.59 13.72
C ALA A 246 -3.67 11.33 14.43
N ARG A 247 -3.71 11.31 15.77
CA ARG A 247 -3.49 10.13 16.61
C ARG A 247 -4.76 9.82 17.39
N LEU A 248 -5.21 8.57 17.31
CA LEU A 248 -6.28 7.99 18.13
C LEU A 248 -5.68 6.95 19.05
N SER A 249 -6.06 6.93 20.33
CA SER A 249 -5.53 5.96 21.29
C SER A 249 -6.50 5.65 22.41
N GLY A 250 -6.34 4.46 22.99
CA GLY A 250 -7.17 3.98 24.10
C GLY A 250 -6.72 2.61 24.59
N THR A 251 -7.60 1.95 25.34
CA THR A 251 -7.41 0.61 25.87
C THR A 251 -8.58 -0.28 25.49
N VAL A 252 -8.31 -1.51 25.06
CA VAL A 252 -9.33 -2.56 24.93
C VAL A 252 -9.40 -3.36 26.22
N ARG A 253 -10.61 -3.58 26.73
CA ARG A 253 -10.88 -4.35 27.95
C ARG A 253 -11.91 -5.44 27.70
N ASP A 254 -11.87 -6.50 28.48
CA ASP A 254 -12.94 -7.50 28.54
C ASP A 254 -14.13 -7.00 29.39
N ALA A 255 -15.22 -7.77 29.42
CA ALA A 255 -16.40 -7.49 30.25
C ALA A 255 -16.10 -7.34 31.76
N ALA A 256 -14.97 -7.91 32.25
CA ALA A 256 -14.52 -7.77 33.63
C ALA A 256 -13.64 -6.52 33.84
N GLY A 257 -13.43 -5.70 32.81
CA GLY A 257 -12.61 -4.49 32.85
C GLY A 257 -11.10 -4.74 32.76
N ARG A 258 -10.66 -5.99 32.55
CA ARG A 258 -9.24 -6.35 32.41
C ARG A 258 -8.77 -6.02 31.00
N PRO A 259 -7.52 -5.58 30.80
CA PRO A 259 -6.99 -5.37 29.46
C PRO A 259 -7.04 -6.63 28.62
N ALA A 260 -7.53 -6.52 27.38
CA ALA A 260 -7.64 -7.63 26.45
C ALA A 260 -6.45 -7.63 25.48
N ALA A 261 -5.68 -8.72 25.45
CA ALA A 261 -4.55 -8.91 24.54
C ALA A 261 -4.99 -9.61 23.23
N GLY A 262 -4.27 -9.39 22.14
CA GLY A 262 -4.53 -10.01 20.84
C GLY A 262 -5.75 -9.44 20.10
N VAL A 263 -6.35 -8.36 20.62
CA VAL A 263 -7.49 -7.69 19.98
C VAL A 263 -6.99 -6.56 19.09
N ARG A 264 -7.68 -6.27 18.01
CA ARG A 264 -7.37 -5.15 17.10
C ARG A 264 -8.48 -4.14 17.13
N VAL A 265 -8.11 -2.86 17.12
CA VAL A 265 -9.05 -1.76 16.92
C VAL A 265 -9.12 -1.42 15.43
N VAL A 266 -10.34 -1.20 14.95
CA VAL A 266 -10.66 -1.00 13.54
C VAL A 266 -11.46 0.28 13.35
N LEU A 267 -11.12 1.06 12.32
CA LEU A 267 -11.87 2.24 11.90
C LEU A 267 -12.68 1.96 10.63
N TYR A 268 -13.87 2.54 10.58
CA TYR A 268 -14.77 2.53 9.43
C TYR A 268 -15.21 3.94 9.07
N ARG A 269 -15.41 4.22 7.78
CA ARG A 269 -16.18 5.39 7.34
C ARG A 269 -17.69 5.22 7.41
N ASP A 270 -18.15 3.98 7.39
CA ASP A 270 -19.56 3.62 7.36
C ASP A 270 -20.06 3.27 8.76
N ALA A 271 -21.19 3.86 9.15
CA ALA A 271 -21.79 3.70 10.48
C ALA A 271 -22.22 2.26 10.77
N GLY A 272 -22.53 1.47 9.74
CA GLY A 272 -22.92 0.08 9.90
C GLY A 272 -21.76 -0.81 10.34
N MET A 273 -20.50 -0.42 10.10
CA MET A 273 -19.30 -1.19 10.44
C MET A 273 -19.30 -2.64 9.89
N LEU A 274 -20.13 -2.90 8.87
CA LEU A 274 -20.30 -4.23 8.24
C LEU A 274 -19.26 -4.49 7.15
N ASN A 275 -18.67 -3.42 6.61
CA ASN A 275 -17.73 -3.49 5.50
C ASN A 275 -16.34 -3.89 5.96
N ARG A 276 -15.36 -3.89 5.04
CA ARG A 276 -13.95 -4.00 5.42
C ARG A 276 -13.51 -2.72 6.16
N PRO A 277 -12.80 -2.81 7.28
CA PRO A 277 -12.19 -1.65 7.92
C PRO A 277 -11.29 -0.84 6.98
N ASP A 278 -11.27 0.47 7.17
CA ASP A 278 -10.37 1.40 6.48
C ASP A 278 -8.97 1.40 7.10
N LEU A 279 -8.90 1.23 8.43
CA LEU A 279 -7.66 1.18 9.20
C LEU A 279 -7.77 0.13 10.31
N VAL A 280 -6.67 -0.56 10.58
CA VAL A 280 -6.59 -1.64 11.58
C VAL A 280 -5.34 -1.43 12.43
N SER A 281 -5.46 -1.55 13.74
CA SER A 281 -4.32 -1.43 14.65
C SER A 281 -3.47 -2.70 14.66
N GLU A 282 -2.27 -2.59 15.21
CA GLU A 282 -1.55 -3.77 15.70
C GLU A 282 -2.37 -4.48 16.80
N PRO A 283 -2.15 -5.77 17.06
CA PRO A 283 -2.84 -6.45 18.15
C PRO A 283 -2.43 -5.79 19.47
N THR A 284 -3.37 -5.66 20.38
CA THR A 284 -3.12 -5.19 21.74
C THR A 284 -2.18 -6.13 22.47
N GLY A 285 -1.26 -5.55 23.25
CA GLY A 285 -0.42 -6.30 24.19
C GLY A 285 -1.18 -6.68 25.46
N ALA A 286 -0.45 -7.20 26.45
CA ALA A 286 -1.00 -7.53 27.78
C ALA A 286 -1.58 -6.31 28.53
N ASP A 287 -1.24 -5.09 28.11
CA ASP A 287 -1.76 -3.84 28.66
C ASP A 287 -3.03 -3.34 27.95
N GLY A 288 -3.49 -4.03 26.91
CA GLY A 288 -4.69 -3.69 26.14
C GLY A 288 -4.57 -2.40 25.33
N ARG A 289 -3.40 -1.75 25.29
CA ARG A 289 -3.25 -0.44 24.65
C ARG A 289 -3.23 -0.55 23.14
N TRP A 290 -3.83 0.44 22.51
CA TRP A 290 -3.85 0.55 21.05
C TRP A 290 -3.64 1.99 20.61
N GLN A 291 -3.17 2.14 19.37
CA GLN A 291 -3.10 3.44 18.70
C GLN A 291 -3.38 3.28 17.21
N LEU A 292 -4.00 4.30 16.62
CA LEU A 292 -4.28 4.41 15.20
C LEU A 292 -3.96 5.81 14.72
N HIS A 293 -3.52 5.92 13.47
CA HIS A 293 -3.14 7.20 12.88
C HIS A 293 -3.87 7.44 11.56
N PRO A 294 -5.11 7.96 11.60
CA PRO A 294 -5.87 8.29 10.40
C PRO A 294 -5.12 9.32 9.55
N THR A 295 -5.22 9.18 8.23
CA THR A 295 -4.56 10.09 7.28
C THR A 295 -5.53 11.04 6.59
N GLU A 296 -6.80 10.98 7.00
CA GLU A 296 -7.88 11.78 6.43
C GLU A 296 -8.80 12.27 7.55
N THR A 297 -9.28 13.50 7.42
CA THR A 297 -10.26 14.09 8.34
C THR A 297 -11.64 13.54 8.05
N GLY A 298 -12.53 13.51 9.05
CA GLY A 298 -13.91 13.12 8.84
C GLY A 298 -14.54 12.47 10.06
N ILE A 299 -15.75 11.97 9.87
CA ILE A 299 -16.43 11.13 10.86
C ILE A 299 -15.99 9.68 10.63
N TRP A 300 -15.58 9.03 11.71
CA TRP A 300 -15.14 7.63 11.72
C TRP A 300 -15.91 6.85 12.78
N TYR A 301 -16.03 5.54 12.61
CA TYR A 301 -16.68 4.64 13.54
C TYR A 301 -15.68 3.59 14.03
N LEU A 302 -15.67 3.31 15.33
CA LEU A 302 -14.59 2.58 15.99
C LEU A 302 -15.11 1.30 16.64
N ALA A 303 -14.47 0.18 16.33
CA ALA A 303 -14.75 -1.12 16.95
C ALA A 303 -13.45 -1.85 17.32
N ALA A 304 -13.55 -2.87 18.17
CA ALA A 304 -12.46 -3.76 18.53
C ALA A 304 -12.87 -5.21 18.28
N ARG A 305 -11.98 -6.00 17.67
CA ARG A 305 -12.20 -7.42 17.36
C ARG A 305 -10.93 -8.25 17.30
N ASN A 306 -10.99 -9.53 17.66
CA ASN A 306 -9.83 -10.45 17.62
C ASN A 306 -9.64 -11.12 16.24
N THR A 307 -10.71 -11.35 15.50
CA THR A 307 -10.66 -11.86 14.12
C THR A 307 -10.81 -10.72 13.11
N LEU A 308 -10.35 -10.90 11.87
CA LEU A 308 -10.59 -9.97 10.77
C LEU A 308 -11.28 -10.68 9.61
N GLY A 309 -12.17 -9.97 8.92
CA GLY A 309 -12.96 -10.53 7.83
C GLY A 309 -14.29 -11.10 8.31
N GLY A 310 -15.34 -10.93 7.49
CA GLY A 310 -16.69 -11.40 7.81
C GLY A 310 -17.32 -10.77 9.07
N ALA A 311 -18.56 -11.19 9.35
CA ALA A 311 -19.20 -10.96 10.64
C ALA A 311 -18.48 -11.78 11.72
N PRO A 312 -18.42 -11.29 12.98
CA PRO A 312 -17.90 -12.07 14.10
C PRO A 312 -18.61 -13.43 14.23
N ALA A 313 -17.84 -14.49 14.44
CA ALA A 313 -18.35 -15.83 14.69
C ALA A 313 -18.52 -16.09 16.20
N PRO A 314 -19.26 -17.13 16.61
CA PRO A 314 -19.28 -17.56 18.01
C PRO A 314 -17.86 -17.83 18.53
N GLY A 315 -17.51 -17.27 19.69
CA GLY A 315 -16.16 -17.28 20.27
C GLY A 315 -15.27 -16.10 19.88
N ASP A 316 -15.67 -15.28 18.89
CA ASP A 316 -14.94 -14.05 18.57
C ASP A 316 -15.17 -12.99 19.63
N LEU A 317 -14.13 -12.21 19.92
CA LEU A 317 -14.26 -11.00 20.74
C LEU A 317 -14.68 -9.84 19.84
N TYR A 318 -15.74 -9.13 20.22
CA TYR A 318 -16.21 -7.94 19.51
C TYR A 318 -16.73 -6.87 20.46
N GLY A 319 -16.57 -5.61 20.09
CA GLY A 319 -17.14 -4.46 20.80
C GLY A 319 -17.00 -3.16 20.03
N THR A 320 -17.83 -2.18 20.32
CA THR A 320 -17.80 -0.85 19.70
C THR A 320 -17.44 0.22 20.72
N TRP A 321 -16.84 1.31 20.24
CA TRP A 321 -16.60 2.46 21.10
C TRP A 321 -17.91 3.18 21.42
N ASN A 322 -18.23 3.30 22.71
CA ASN A 322 -19.52 3.81 23.19
C ASN A 322 -19.41 5.20 23.84
N GLY A 323 -18.40 6.01 23.48
CA GLY A 323 -18.29 7.39 23.96
C GLY A 323 -19.34 8.33 23.37
N ARG A 324 -20.07 7.89 22.33
CA ARG A 324 -21.29 8.50 21.77
C ARG A 324 -22.25 7.40 21.33
N ASP A 325 -23.55 7.69 21.34
CA ASP A 325 -24.62 6.75 20.95
C ASP A 325 -24.46 6.19 19.53
N ASN A 326 -23.83 6.94 18.64
CA ASN A 326 -23.60 6.55 17.25
C ASN A 326 -22.19 6.00 17.00
N HIS A 327 -21.41 5.74 18.05
CA HIS A 327 -20.03 5.23 17.98
C HIS A 327 -19.04 6.10 17.17
N ALA A 328 -19.39 7.35 16.91
CA ALA A 328 -18.68 8.19 15.96
C ALA A 328 -17.58 9.02 16.61
N VAL A 329 -16.38 8.98 16.04
CA VAL A 329 -15.24 9.82 16.37
C VAL A 329 -15.03 10.84 15.24
N GLN A 330 -15.10 12.12 15.55
CA GLN A 330 -14.73 13.18 14.61
C GLN A 330 -13.21 13.37 14.63
N VAL A 331 -12.57 13.20 13.49
CA VAL A 331 -11.13 13.38 13.30
C VAL A 331 -10.86 14.64 12.49
N ARG A 332 -9.95 15.48 12.97
CA ARG A 332 -9.40 16.67 12.32
C ARG A 332 -7.88 16.55 12.25
N ALA A 333 -7.28 17.33 11.34
CA ALA A 333 -5.83 17.39 11.25
C ALA A 333 -5.24 17.99 12.52
N GLY A 334 -4.20 17.37 13.07
CA GLY A 334 -3.55 17.72 14.32
C GLY A 334 -4.18 17.11 15.57
N ASP A 335 -5.29 16.36 15.44
CA ASP A 335 -5.95 15.77 16.59
C ASP A 335 -5.07 14.72 17.29
N ASP A 336 -5.10 14.74 18.63
CA ASP A 336 -4.52 13.72 19.50
C ASP A 336 -5.61 13.27 20.50
N LEU A 337 -6.42 12.32 20.06
CA LEU A 337 -7.60 11.84 20.80
C LEU A 337 -7.24 10.59 21.59
N GLY A 338 -7.10 10.75 22.91
CA GLY A 338 -6.90 9.66 23.87
C GLY A 338 -8.17 9.27 24.61
N GLY A 339 -8.10 8.18 25.38
CA GLY A 339 -9.20 7.70 26.23
C GLY A 339 -10.36 7.07 25.45
N LEU A 340 -10.09 6.61 24.22
CA LEU A 340 -11.07 5.91 23.39
C LEU A 340 -11.16 4.43 23.81
N ASP A 341 -11.61 4.18 25.04
CA ASP A 341 -11.63 2.82 25.58
C ASP A 341 -12.80 2.00 25.02
N ILE A 342 -12.55 0.72 24.71
CA ILE A 342 -13.53 -0.21 24.12
C ILE A 342 -13.62 -1.44 25.02
N VAL A 343 -14.84 -1.85 25.34
CA VAL A 343 -15.11 -3.14 25.98
C VAL A 343 -15.46 -4.15 24.90
N VAL A 344 -14.81 -5.31 24.91
CA VAL A 344 -15.12 -6.44 24.03
C VAL A 344 -15.72 -7.59 24.83
N GLU A 345 -16.66 -8.28 24.18
CA GLU A 345 -17.34 -9.44 24.70
C GLU A 345 -17.23 -10.60 23.71
N GLU A 346 -17.33 -11.82 24.23
CA GLU A 346 -17.37 -13.02 23.40
C GLU A 346 -18.75 -13.11 22.72
N MET A 347 -18.72 -13.27 21.40
CA MET A 347 -19.90 -13.42 20.58
C MET A 347 -20.45 -14.85 20.71
N TRP A 348 -21.77 -14.99 20.70
CA TRP A 348 -22.49 -16.26 20.78
C TRP A 348 -23.49 -16.42 19.63
#